data_AF-A0A2H3JK16-F1
#
_entry.id   AF-A0A2H3JK16-F1
#
_cell.length_a   1.000
_cell.length_b   1.000
_cell.length_c   1.000
_cell.angle_alpha   90.00
_cell.angle_beta   90.00
_cell.angle_gamma   90.00
#
_symmetry.space_group_name_H-M   'P 1'
#
loop_
_entity.id
_entity.type
_entity.pdbx_description
1 polymer ?
#
loop_
_entity_poly.entity_id
_entity_poly.type
_entity_poly.pdbx_seq_one_letter_code
_entity_poly.pdbx_strand_id
1 'polypeptide(L)'
;AHFEDKHKNTIRDFDFKKGDLVLIRHMQIEKALNRKMRPRYLGPLIVISRNKGGAYIIAELDGAVLDRPIAAFRVIPYVARKRIPVPENLLDISTERLRELE
;
A
#
# COMPACT_ATOMS: atom_id res chain seq x y z
N ALA A 1 15.33 17.68 -8.07
CA ALA A 1 16.07 16.57 -8.71
C ALA A 1 17.33 16.13 -7.95
N HIS A 2 18.17 17.02 -7.39
CA HIS A 2 19.44 16.61 -6.72
C HIS A 2 19.28 15.60 -5.57
N PHE A 3 18.18 15.66 -4.82
CA PHE A 3 17.90 14.72 -3.73
C PHE A 3 17.59 13.30 -4.23
N GLU A 4 16.77 13.16 -5.26
CA GLU A 4 16.40 11.86 -5.84
C GLU A 4 17.61 11.15 -6.44
N ASP A 5 18.47 11.90 -7.14
CA ASP A 5 19.70 11.37 -7.73
C ASP A 5 20.68 10.86 -6.65
N LYS A 6 20.87 11.63 -5.58
CA LYS A 6 21.71 11.25 -4.44
C LYS A 6 21.18 10.04 -3.67
N HIS A 7 19.86 9.84 -3.65
CA HIS A 7 19.20 8.78 -2.87
C HIS A 7 18.58 7.66 -3.74
N LYS A 8 18.91 7.61 -5.03
CA LYS A 8 18.39 6.63 -6.01
C LYS A 8 18.52 5.17 -5.57
N ASN A 9 19.56 4.83 -4.82
CA ASN A 9 19.78 3.45 -4.35
C ASN A 9 18.89 3.05 -3.16
N THR A 10 18.32 4.03 -2.45
CA THR A 10 17.50 3.83 -1.26
C THR A 10 16.02 4.07 -1.54
N ILE A 11 15.71 5.07 -2.38
CA ILE A 11 14.36 5.37 -2.81
C ILE A 11 13.95 4.33 -3.85
N ARG A 12 13.08 3.42 -3.45
CA ARG A 12 12.40 2.51 -4.36
C ARG A 12 10.99 3.04 -4.56
N ASP A 13 10.72 3.54 -5.75
CA ASP A 13 9.36 3.85 -6.18
C ASP A 13 8.82 2.66 -6.97
N PHE A 14 7.65 2.18 -6.58
CA PHE A 14 6.93 1.12 -7.27
C PHE A 14 5.67 1.73 -7.85
N ASP A 15 5.45 1.52 -9.14
CA ASP A 15 4.27 2.02 -9.85
C ASP A 15 3.15 0.96 -9.82
N PHE A 16 2.49 0.83 -8.66
CA PHE A 16 1.41 -0.12 -8.48
C PHE A 16 0.14 0.33 -9.19
N LYS A 17 -0.55 -0.63 -9.80
CA LYS A 17 -1.83 -0.43 -10.48
C LYS A 17 -2.99 -0.89 -9.60
N LYS A 18 -4.19 -0.41 -9.92
CA LYS A 18 -5.42 -0.88 -9.28
C LYS A 18 -5.51 -2.40 -9.40
N GLY A 19 -5.78 -3.07 -8.29
CA GLY A 19 -5.84 -4.53 -8.19
C GLY A 19 -4.52 -5.21 -7.83
N ASP A 20 -3.40 -4.49 -7.78
CA ASP A 20 -2.12 -5.08 -7.40
C ASP A 20 -2.11 -5.48 -5.93
N LEU A 21 -1.52 -6.65 -5.65
CA LEU A 21 -1.31 -7.12 -4.28
C LEU A 21 -0.04 -6.49 -3.69
N VAL A 22 -0.18 -5.92 -2.51
CA VAL A 22 0.88 -5.19 -1.82
C VAL A 22 0.96 -5.56 -0.35
N LEU A 23 2.11 -5.28 0.24
CA LEU A 23 2.38 -5.32 1.67
C LEU A 23 2.61 -3.90 2.18
N ILE A 24 2.18 -3.62 3.40
CA ILE A 24 2.48 -2.36 4.09
C ILE A 24 3.57 -2.62 5.13
N ARG A 25 4.64 -1.82 5.10
CA ARG A 25 5.65 -1.79 6.14
C ARG A 25 5.14 -1.05 7.38
N HIS A 26 5.21 -1.73 8.52
CA HIS A 26 4.82 -1.15 9.81
C HIS A 26 6.00 -0.40 10.45
N MET A 27 6.17 0.87 10.07
CA MET A 27 7.31 1.71 10.46
C MET A 27 7.54 1.81 11.97
N GLN A 28 6.46 1.90 12.77
CA GLN A 28 6.56 1.96 14.22
C GLN A 28 7.14 0.67 14.82
N ILE A 29 6.81 -0.48 14.23
CA ILE A 29 7.34 -1.77 14.69
C ILE A 29 8.80 -1.89 14.26
N GLU A 30 9.14 -1.50 13.03
CA GLU A 30 10.52 -1.56 12.53
C GLU A 30 11.50 -0.76 13.40
N LYS A 31 11.04 0.35 13.99
CA LYS A 31 11.83 1.22 14.89
C LYS A 31 11.73 0.86 16.37
N ALA A 32 10.91 -0.11 16.77
CA ALA A 32 10.74 -0.49 18.16
C ALA A 32 11.87 -1.39 18.68
N LEU A 33 12.20 -1.28 19.97
CA LEU A 33 13.18 -2.16 20.64
C LEU A 33 12.75 -3.63 20.65
N ASN A 34 11.44 -3.90 20.75
CA ASN A 34 10.87 -5.25 20.75
C ASN A 34 10.48 -5.77 19.35
N ARG A 35 11.02 -5.18 18.27
CA ARG A 35 10.62 -5.50 16.89
C ARG A 35 10.79 -6.95 16.46
N LYS A 36 11.72 -7.68 17.09
CA LYS A 36 12.10 -9.05 16.68
C LYS A 36 10.90 -10.01 16.70
N MET A 37 9.97 -9.80 17.63
CA MET A 37 8.81 -10.66 17.84
C MET A 37 7.53 -10.13 17.18
N ARG A 38 7.60 -9.01 16.44
CA ARG A 38 6.42 -8.35 15.87
C ARG A 38 6.40 -8.46 14.35
N PRO A 39 5.20 -8.58 13.73
CA PRO A 39 5.09 -8.63 12.28
C PRO A 39 5.61 -7.33 11.66
N ARG A 40 6.56 -7.46 10.72
CA ARG A 40 7.18 -6.31 10.03
C ARG A 40 6.28 -5.74 8.92
N TYR A 41 5.49 -6.61 8.31
CA TYR A 41 4.62 -6.29 7.19
C TYR A 41 3.18 -6.65 7.52
N LEU A 42 2.25 -5.83 7.05
CA LEU A 42 0.81 -6.10 7.04
C LEU A 42 0.38 -6.48 5.63
N GLY A 43 -0.61 -7.36 5.52
CA GLY A 43 -1.14 -7.80 4.23
C GLY A 43 -0.60 -9.15 3.76
N PRO A 44 -1.20 -9.73 2.71
CA PRO A 44 -1.52 -9.07 1.43
C PRO A 44 -2.74 -8.14 1.45
N LEU A 45 -2.62 -7.02 0.74
CA LEU A 45 -3.64 -5.98 0.56
C LEU A 45 -3.76 -5.61 -0.91
N ILE A 46 -4.83 -4.93 -1.32
CA ILE A 46 -5.11 -4.55 -2.70
C ILE A 46 -4.97 -3.05 -2.89
N VAL A 47 -4.30 -2.62 -3.94
CA VAL A 47 -4.25 -1.21 -4.36
C VAL A 47 -5.55 -0.83 -5.05
N ILE A 48 -6.18 0.27 -4.63
CA ILE A 48 -7.41 0.78 -5.25
C ILE A 48 -7.08 1.90 -6.23
N SER A 49 -6.34 2.89 -5.74
CA SER A 49 -5.87 4.04 -6.53
C SER A 49 -4.69 4.73 -5.83
N ARG A 50 -4.08 5.69 -6.53
CA ARG A 50 -2.98 6.52 -6.02
C ARG A 50 -3.47 7.97 -6.03
N ASN A 51 -3.31 8.65 -4.91
CA ASN A 51 -3.72 10.03 -4.79
C ASN A 51 -2.72 10.98 -5.46
N LYS A 52 -3.09 12.25 -5.64
CA LYS A 52 -2.22 13.29 -6.23
C LYS A 52 -0.91 13.49 -5.47
N GLY A 53 -0.90 13.22 -4.16
CA GLY A 53 0.29 13.27 -3.30
C GLY A 53 1.18 12.03 -3.38
N GLY A 54 0.83 11.05 -4.20
CA GLY A 54 1.59 9.82 -4.41
C GLY A 54 1.37 8.73 -3.35
N ALA A 55 0.49 8.92 -2.38
CA ALA A 55 0.08 7.90 -1.44
C ALA A 55 -0.95 6.96 -2.07
N TYR A 56 -0.96 5.70 -1.64
CA TYR A 56 -1.85 4.66 -2.13
C TYR A 56 -3.05 4.50 -1.23
N ILE A 57 -4.23 4.43 -1.85
CA ILE A 57 -5.46 3.98 -1.20
C ILE A 57 -5.49 2.47 -1.34
N ILE A 58 -5.62 1.78 -0.20
CA ILE A 58 -5.43 0.35 -0.09
C ILE A 58 -6.67 -0.25 0.58
N ALA A 59 -7.05 -1.45 0.16
CA ALA A 59 -8.10 -2.26 0.77
C ALA A 59 -7.56 -3.61 1.26
N GLU A 60 -8.25 -4.17 2.25
CA GLU A 60 -8.14 -5.58 2.60
C GLU A 60 -8.77 -6.47 1.52
N LEU A 61 -8.49 -7.78 1.59
CA LEU A 61 -8.97 -8.76 0.59
C LEU A 61 -10.48 -9.00 0.64
N ASP A 62 -11.14 -8.55 1.69
CA ASP A 62 -12.59 -8.58 1.87
C ASP A 62 -13.28 -7.31 1.35
N GLY A 63 -12.51 -6.29 0.95
CA GLY A 63 -13.04 -5.03 0.44
C GLY A 63 -13.04 -3.86 1.39
N ALA A 64 -12.66 -4.08 2.66
CA ALA A 64 -12.56 -3.02 3.63
C ALA A 64 -11.43 -2.06 3.24
N VAL A 65 -11.77 -0.81 2.94
CA VAL A 65 -10.79 0.22 2.58
C VAL A 65 -10.18 0.82 3.83
N LEU A 66 -8.85 0.96 3.86
CA LEU A 66 -8.19 1.66 4.95
C LEU A 66 -8.61 3.14 4.95
N ASP A 67 -8.99 3.65 6.12
CA ASP A 67 -9.44 5.05 6.32
C ASP A 67 -8.43 6.10 5.81
N ARG A 68 -7.13 5.78 5.86
CA ARG A 68 -6.07 6.72 5.50
C ARG A 68 -5.20 6.18 4.36
N PRO A 69 -4.88 7.02 3.36
CA PRO A 69 -3.91 6.69 2.35
C PRO A 69 -2.53 6.38 2.95
N ILE A 70 -1.83 5.43 2.35
CA ILE A 70 -0.54 4.94 2.80
C ILE A 70 0.56 5.51 1.91
N ALA A 71 1.55 6.15 2.53
CA ALA A 71 2.69 6.71 1.81
C ALA A 71 3.42 5.65 0.97
N ALA A 72 3.76 5.99 -0.28
CA ALA A 72 4.36 5.06 -1.26
C ALA A 72 5.56 4.27 -0.74
N PHE A 73 6.47 4.90 0.00
CA PHE A 73 7.67 4.24 0.53
C PHE A 73 7.38 3.10 1.53
N ARG A 74 6.15 3.04 2.08
CA ARG A 74 5.71 1.95 2.97
C ARG A 74 5.11 0.78 2.20
N VAL A 75 4.73 0.97 0.94
CA VAL A 75 4.05 -0.03 0.12
C VAL A 75 5.10 -0.84 -0.66
N ILE A 76 5.00 -2.16 -0.58
CA ILE A 76 5.98 -3.10 -1.15
C ILE A 76 5.21 -4.14 -1.97
N PRO A 77 5.73 -4.63 -3.11
CA PRO A 77 5.06 -5.67 -3.89
C PRO A 77 4.85 -6.94 -3.07
N TYR A 78 3.64 -7.51 -3.14
CA TYR A 78 3.37 -8.86 -2.67
C TYR A 78 3.52 -9.85 -3.83
N VAL A 79 4.53 -10.72 -3.75
CA VAL A 79 4.75 -11.77 -4.75
C VAL A 79 3.83 -12.95 -4.44
N ALA A 80 2.64 -12.93 -5.02
CA ALA A 80 1.67 -14.00 -4.84
C ALA A 80 2.14 -15.30 -5.51
N ARG A 81 1.98 -16.43 -4.80
CA ARG A 81 2.30 -17.76 -5.36
C ARG A 81 1.27 -18.22 -6.41
N LYS A 82 0.05 -17.67 -6.34
CA LYS A 82 -1.08 -17.95 -7.25
C LYS A 82 -1.82 -16.64 -7.53
N ARG A 83 -2.32 -16.48 -8.74
CA ARG A 83 -3.15 -15.33 -9.13
C ARG A 83 -4.56 -15.53 -8.62
N ILE A 84 -5.09 -14.55 -7.88
CA ILE A 84 -6.48 -14.54 -7.39
C ILE A 84 -7.19 -13.39 -8.11
N PRO A 85 -8.31 -13.63 -8.81
CA PRO A 85 -9.12 -12.57 -9.36
C PRO A 85 -9.79 -11.80 -8.21
N VAL A 86 -9.58 -10.48 -8.16
CA VAL A 86 -10.26 -9.59 -7.22
C VAL A 86 -11.58 -9.15 -7.87
N PRO A 87 -12.74 -9.37 -7.24
CA PRO A 87 -14.02 -8.94 -7.80
C PRO A 87 -14.11 -7.40 -7.84
N GLU A 88 -14.61 -6.85 -8.95
CA GLU A 88 -14.67 -5.39 -9.17
C GLU A 88 -15.59 -4.65 -8.18
N ASN A 89 -16.56 -5.37 -7.60
CA ASN A 89 -17.57 -4.83 -6.68
C ASN A 89 -17.24 -5.06 -5.20
N LEU A 90 -15.98 -5.35 -4.88
CA LEU A 90 -15.59 -5.71 -3.51
C LEU A 90 -15.57 -4.49 -2.57
N LEU A 91 -15.41 -3.28 -3.09
CA LEU A 91 -15.15 -2.09 -2.27
C LEU A 91 -16.34 -1.73 -1.37
N ASP A 92 -16.10 -1.67 -0.06
CA ASP A 92 -17.08 -1.25 0.95
C ASP A 92 -17.19 0.29 1.08
N ILE A 93 -16.78 1.05 0.05
CA ILE A 93 -16.83 2.53 0.09
C ILE A 93 -17.61 3.12 -1.06
N SER A 94 -18.31 4.22 -0.77
CA SER A 94 -18.96 5.02 -1.80
C SER A 94 -17.93 5.64 -2.74
N THR A 95 -18.32 5.84 -4.01
CA THR A 95 -17.49 6.50 -5.02
C THR A 95 -17.13 7.94 -4.64
N GLU A 96 -17.97 8.60 -3.83
CA GLU A 96 -17.72 9.96 -3.34
C GLU A 96 -16.57 9.98 -2.33
N ARG A 97 -16.60 9.08 -1.34
CA ARG A 97 -15.53 8.97 -0.34
C ARG A 97 -14.20 8.59 -0.99
N LEU A 98 -14.24 7.74 -2.02
CA LEU A 98 -13.05 7.37 -2.79
C LEU A 98 -12.42 8.61 -3.47
N ARG A 99 -13.23 9.49 -4.06
CA ARG A 99 -12.76 10.74 -4.69
C ARG A 99 -12.16 11.74 -3.69
N GLU A 100 -12.61 11.75 -2.44
CA GLU A 100 -12.01 12.59 -1.40
C GLU A 100 -10.59 12.15 -1.02
N LEU A 101 -10.28 10.86 -1.21
CA LEU A 101 -8.99 10.28 -0.86
C LEU A 101 -7.96 10.37 -2.00
N GLU A 102 -8.43 10.50 -3.26
CA GLU A 102 -7.62 10.66 -4.49
C GLU A 102 -7.03 12.07 -4.66
#